data_AF-A0A061I334-F1
#
_entry.id   AF-A0A061I334-F1
#
_cell.length_a   1.000
_cell.length_b   1.000
_cell.length_c   1.000
_cell.angle_alpha   90.00
_cell.angle_beta   90.00
_cell.angle_gamma   90.00
#
_symmetry.space_group_name_H-M   'P 1'
#
loop_
_entity.id
_entity.type
_entity.pdbx_description
1 polymer ?
#
loop_
_entity_poly.entity_id
_entity_poly.type
_entity_poly.pdbx_seq_one_letter_code
_entity_poly.pdbx_strand_id
1 'polypeptide(L)'
;MVNSCFLLLARSISMTSDFVSTIIRLLDSPSTAIRAKAFLVLLYTLIYNRDMLLLSCQARLVMYIERDSRKTSPGKELQAGSEYLARCLDLLIQHMVQEPPRILGDILNALANVSGRKHPSTVQGKQLKMCLPMMPVVLHLVMSQVFRPLVVTEDFLFSYGTILSHIKSVDLGETNIDGAIGMAASEEFIKITLSAFEAVIQYPVLLADYRSTVIDYILPPLVSLVQSQNVEWRLFSLRLLSETTTLLVSQELEDGDEEASCDSDSSLLALLRDELLPQYEHILMEPDPVPACALKLLVAMTEHNPTFARLVEESKLVPLVFEVILEHQENILGNTMQSVIALLNNLVAYKDSNMKLLYEQGLVGHVCHMFIETATLCLDGDNKNSTEPAAALLVSLLDILLGMLTHTSNVVRQALQAQKSGSRGDTQAAEDLLLLSKPLTDLISLLIPLGIVLPKCGVCLPVSVKLPGNAFTDDPAACFKCTISPPPSSTDVPTL
;
A
#
# COMPACT_ATOMS: atom_id res chain seq x y z
N MET A 1 35.29 -44.23 1.22
CA MET A 1 34.22 -45.25 1.17
C MET A 1 32.90 -44.76 1.81
N VAL A 2 32.89 -44.22 3.03
CA VAL A 2 31.64 -43.70 3.67
C VAL A 2 31.00 -42.53 2.90
N ASN A 3 31.80 -41.59 2.38
CA ASN A 3 31.30 -40.51 1.51
C ASN A 3 30.69 -41.03 0.20
N SER A 4 31.29 -42.06 -0.40
CA SER A 4 30.83 -42.62 -1.68
C SER A 4 29.51 -43.40 -1.52
N CYS A 5 29.34 -44.13 -0.41
CA CYS A 5 28.07 -44.79 -0.09
C CYS A 5 26.97 -43.81 0.30
N PHE A 6 27.29 -42.74 1.04
CA PHE A 6 26.31 -41.69 1.35
C PHE A 6 25.92 -40.88 0.12
N LEU A 7 26.85 -40.62 -0.81
CA LEU A 7 26.56 -40.00 -2.11
C LEU A 7 25.67 -40.89 -2.99
N LEU A 8 25.95 -42.20 -3.04
CA LEU A 8 25.12 -43.15 -3.79
C LEU A 8 23.74 -43.31 -3.14
N LEU A 9 23.65 -43.39 -1.81
CA LEU A 9 22.38 -43.41 -1.07
C LEU A 9 21.61 -42.10 -1.23
N ALA A 10 22.24 -40.93 -1.10
CA ALA A 10 21.61 -39.64 -1.32
C ALA A 10 21.10 -39.50 -2.76
N ARG A 11 21.85 -40.00 -3.76
CA ARG A 11 21.45 -40.00 -5.17
C ARG A 11 20.33 -41.01 -5.47
N SER A 12 20.28 -42.14 -4.76
CA SER A 12 19.20 -43.13 -4.86
C SER A 12 17.94 -42.76 -4.08
N ILE A 13 18.09 -42.06 -2.94
CA ILE A 13 17.00 -41.66 -2.04
C ILE A 13 16.42 -40.28 -2.45
N SER A 14 17.21 -39.43 -3.12
CA SER A 14 16.79 -38.17 -3.75
C SER A 14 15.64 -38.33 -4.76
N MET A 15 15.26 -39.54 -5.13
CA MET A 15 14.21 -39.81 -6.12
C MET A 15 12.82 -40.00 -5.49
N THR A 16 12.67 -39.95 -4.17
CA THR A 16 11.36 -40.10 -3.50
C THR A 16 10.99 -38.84 -2.71
N SER A 17 9.80 -38.29 -2.99
CA SER A 17 9.19 -37.17 -2.25
C SER A 17 9.13 -37.44 -0.74
N ASP A 18 9.03 -38.71 -0.35
CA ASP A 18 8.95 -39.17 1.03
C ASP A 18 10.25 -38.93 1.82
N PHE A 19 11.38 -38.79 1.14
CA PHE A 19 12.66 -38.53 1.80
C PHE A 19 12.70 -37.14 2.43
N VAL A 20 12.32 -36.11 1.66
CA VAL A 20 12.26 -34.73 2.15
C VAL A 20 11.31 -34.66 3.34
N SER A 21 10.11 -35.23 3.21
CA SER A 21 9.12 -35.31 4.31
C SER A 21 9.70 -35.97 5.57
N THR A 22 10.45 -37.07 5.40
CA THR A 22 11.10 -37.76 6.52
C THR A 22 12.13 -36.88 7.21
N ILE A 23 12.98 -36.17 6.46
CA ILE A 23 13.99 -35.29 7.05
C ILE A 23 13.35 -34.08 7.73
N ILE A 24 12.33 -33.48 7.11
CA ILE A 24 11.59 -32.36 7.70
C ILE A 24 10.98 -32.77 9.04
N ARG A 25 10.41 -33.97 9.15
CA ARG A 25 9.90 -34.50 10.44
C ARG A 25 10.99 -34.66 11.50
N LEU A 26 12.25 -34.89 11.12
CA LEU A 26 13.36 -34.91 12.09
C LEU A 26 13.65 -33.54 12.68
N LEU A 27 13.25 -32.44 12.01
CA LEU A 27 13.34 -31.08 12.54
C LEU A 27 12.37 -30.82 13.70
N ASP A 28 11.37 -31.68 13.92
CA ASP A 28 10.52 -31.63 15.12
C ASP A 28 11.19 -32.25 16.36
N SER A 29 12.33 -32.94 16.20
CA SER A 29 12.99 -33.61 17.32
C SER A 29 13.37 -32.64 18.44
N PRO A 30 13.17 -33.01 19.73
CA PRO A 30 13.66 -32.20 20.86
C PRO A 30 15.19 -32.11 20.90
N SER A 31 15.90 -33.08 20.31
CA SER A 31 17.37 -33.13 20.30
C SER A 31 17.96 -32.13 19.31
N THR A 32 18.74 -31.16 19.81
CA THR A 32 19.49 -30.20 18.97
C THR A 32 20.42 -30.89 17.99
N ALA A 33 21.06 -31.99 18.40
CA ALA A 33 21.97 -32.75 17.54
C ALA A 33 21.25 -33.46 16.38
N ILE A 34 20.02 -33.95 16.60
CA ILE A 34 19.21 -34.56 15.52
C ILE A 34 18.80 -33.49 14.52
N ARG A 35 18.31 -32.34 15.00
CA ARG A 35 17.94 -31.22 14.11
C ARG A 35 19.13 -30.69 13.31
N ALA A 36 20.30 -30.53 13.95
CA ALA A 36 21.52 -30.08 13.28
C ALA A 36 21.95 -31.04 12.16
N LYS A 37 21.93 -32.34 12.43
CA LYS A 37 22.22 -33.37 11.42
C LYS A 37 21.17 -33.37 10.30
N ALA A 38 19.89 -33.19 10.62
CA ALA A 38 18.83 -33.09 9.62
C ALA A 38 19.04 -31.88 8.68
N PHE A 39 19.43 -30.71 9.20
CA PHE A 39 19.80 -29.56 8.37
C PHE A 39 20.99 -29.85 7.45
N LEU A 40 22.04 -30.53 7.94
CA LEU A 40 23.16 -30.94 7.08
C LEU A 40 22.73 -31.93 5.99
N VAL A 41 21.89 -32.92 6.33
CA VAL A 41 21.38 -33.87 5.33
C VAL A 41 20.55 -33.16 4.28
N LEU A 42 19.72 -32.19 4.67
CA LEU A 42 18.99 -31.34 3.72
C LEU A 42 19.96 -30.54 2.85
N LEU A 43 20.94 -29.85 3.43
CA LEU A 43 21.95 -29.11 2.68
C LEU A 43 22.63 -30.00 1.61
N TYR A 44 23.12 -31.17 1.99
CA TYR A 44 23.71 -32.10 1.03
C TYR A 44 22.72 -32.55 -0.04
N THR A 45 21.45 -32.75 0.31
CA THR A 45 20.41 -33.12 -0.67
C THR A 45 20.19 -31.99 -1.68
N LEU A 46 20.08 -30.75 -1.22
CA LEU A 46 19.84 -29.58 -2.05
C LEU A 46 21.01 -29.29 -3.01
N ILE A 47 22.25 -29.49 -2.56
CA ILE A 47 23.44 -29.32 -3.40
C ILE A 47 23.41 -30.22 -4.65
N TYR A 48 22.84 -31.43 -4.54
CA TYR A 48 22.82 -32.40 -5.65
C TYR A 48 21.48 -32.47 -6.39
N ASN A 49 20.40 -31.95 -5.80
CA ASN A 49 19.09 -31.92 -6.42
C ASN A 49 18.32 -30.66 -6.02
N ARG A 50 18.28 -29.70 -6.93
CA ARG A 50 17.60 -28.42 -6.74
C ARG A 50 16.09 -28.53 -6.71
N ASP A 51 15.48 -29.52 -7.37
CA ASP A 51 14.02 -29.72 -7.31
C ASP A 51 13.55 -30.08 -5.89
N MET A 52 14.44 -30.67 -5.08
CA MET A 52 14.16 -30.93 -3.67
C MET A 52 14.04 -29.65 -2.84
N LEU A 53 14.54 -28.50 -3.33
CA LEU A 53 14.37 -27.20 -2.67
C LEU A 53 12.91 -26.80 -2.64
N LEU A 54 12.23 -26.88 -3.79
CA LEU A 54 10.80 -26.57 -3.89
C LEU A 54 9.98 -27.46 -2.95
N LEU A 55 10.21 -28.77 -3.01
CA LEU A 55 9.53 -29.72 -2.13
C LEU A 55 9.80 -29.44 -0.64
N SER A 56 11.03 -29.04 -0.29
CA SER A 56 11.39 -28.68 1.08
C SER A 56 10.67 -27.42 1.55
N CYS A 57 10.61 -26.38 0.71
CA CYS A 57 9.89 -25.14 1.00
C CYS A 57 8.39 -25.40 1.20
N GLN A 58 7.77 -26.19 0.32
CA GLN A 58 6.37 -26.62 0.44
C GLN A 58 6.13 -27.44 1.71
N ALA A 59 7.10 -28.26 2.13
CA ALA A 59 7.08 -29.00 3.38
C ALA A 59 7.42 -28.13 4.62
N ARG A 60 7.24 -26.82 4.57
CA ARG A 60 7.43 -25.87 5.69
C ARG A 60 8.87 -25.77 6.20
N LEU A 61 9.89 -26.11 5.40
CA LEU A 61 11.32 -25.99 5.81
C LEU A 61 11.65 -24.60 6.38
N VAL A 62 11.17 -23.54 5.71
CA VAL A 62 11.43 -22.14 6.10
C VAL A 62 10.99 -21.87 7.54
N MET A 63 9.84 -22.40 7.96
CA MET A 63 9.34 -22.25 9.33
C MET A 63 10.30 -22.85 10.37
N TYR A 64 10.89 -24.02 10.08
CA TYR A 64 11.87 -24.65 10.96
C TYR A 64 13.16 -23.86 11.05
N ILE A 65 13.60 -23.30 9.93
CA ILE A 65 14.78 -22.42 9.86
C ILE A 65 14.57 -21.18 10.73
N GLU A 66 13.44 -20.48 10.59
CA GLU A 66 13.12 -19.31 11.41
C GLU A 66 13.04 -19.64 12.90
N ARG A 67 12.41 -20.76 13.24
CA ARG A 67 12.25 -21.21 14.62
C ARG A 67 13.60 -21.41 15.31
N ASP A 68 14.55 -22.05 14.64
CA ASP A 68 15.85 -22.37 15.23
C ASP A 68 16.86 -21.21 15.08
N SER A 69 16.72 -20.35 14.06
CA SER A 69 17.48 -19.10 13.92
C SER A 69 17.23 -18.12 15.08
N ARG A 70 15.96 -17.98 15.53
CA ARG A 70 15.62 -17.16 16.71
C ARG A 70 16.29 -17.65 18.01
N LYS A 71 16.67 -18.93 18.09
CA LYS A 71 17.29 -19.52 19.29
C LYS A 71 18.81 -19.39 19.30
N THR A 72 19.41 -19.08 18.15
CA THR A 72 20.88 -19.00 17.97
C THR A 72 21.40 -17.56 17.83
N SER A 73 20.51 -16.55 17.87
CA SER A 73 20.86 -15.12 17.81
C SER A 73 21.74 -14.66 19.00
N PRO A 74 22.73 -13.76 18.81
CA PRO A 74 23.69 -13.36 19.83
C PRO A 74 23.02 -12.66 21.02
N GLY A 75 23.24 -13.19 22.23
CA GLY A 75 22.69 -12.64 23.49
C GLY A 75 22.22 -13.69 24.51
N LYS A 76 22.20 -14.98 24.14
CA LYS A 76 21.92 -16.09 25.06
C LYS A 76 23.17 -16.97 25.19
N GLU A 77 23.55 -17.35 26.40
CA GLU A 77 24.71 -18.23 26.65
C GLU A 77 24.60 -19.52 25.80
N LEU A 78 25.48 -19.65 24.80
CA LEU A 78 25.49 -20.80 23.91
C LEU A 78 26.06 -22.02 24.64
N GLN A 79 25.19 -22.97 24.99
CA GLN A 79 25.62 -24.34 25.29
C GLN A 79 26.25 -24.95 24.02
N ALA A 80 27.29 -25.79 24.16
CA ALA A 80 28.05 -26.36 23.02
C ALA A 80 27.18 -27.08 21.96
N GLY A 81 26.05 -27.67 22.36
CA GLY A 81 25.07 -28.28 21.43
C GLY A 81 24.25 -27.27 20.61
N SER A 82 24.17 -26.02 21.04
CA SER A 82 23.51 -24.91 20.34
C SER A 82 24.41 -24.35 19.23
N GLU A 83 25.73 -24.30 19.46
CA GLU A 83 26.69 -23.81 18.47
C GLU A 83 26.78 -24.72 17.24
N TYR A 84 26.79 -26.04 17.44
CA TYR A 84 26.78 -26.99 16.32
C TYR A 84 25.52 -26.85 15.46
N LEU A 85 24.35 -26.68 16.09
CA LEU A 85 23.08 -26.43 15.40
C LEU A 85 23.12 -25.12 14.62
N ALA A 86 23.60 -24.04 15.23
CA ALA A 86 23.75 -22.74 14.58
C ALA A 86 24.61 -22.84 13.32
N ARG A 87 25.81 -23.44 13.41
CA ARG A 87 26.70 -23.63 12.26
C ARG A 87 26.06 -24.46 11.14
N CYS A 88 25.36 -25.54 11.48
CA CYS A 88 24.66 -26.36 10.48
C CYS A 88 23.53 -25.58 9.78
N LEU A 89 22.81 -24.76 10.56
CA LEU A 89 21.74 -23.91 10.05
C LEU A 89 22.30 -22.80 9.15
N ASP A 90 23.39 -22.15 9.56
CA ASP A 90 24.06 -21.09 8.80
C ASP A 90 24.52 -21.60 7.43
N LEU A 91 25.10 -22.80 7.37
CA LEU A 91 25.50 -23.43 6.10
C LEU A 91 24.31 -23.67 5.17
N LEU A 92 23.17 -24.10 5.72
CA LEU A 92 21.94 -24.29 4.95
C LEU A 92 21.39 -22.95 4.45
N ILE A 93 21.32 -21.93 5.31
CA ILE A 93 20.86 -20.59 4.95
C ILE A 93 21.74 -20.02 3.84
N GLN A 94 23.07 -20.06 4.01
CA GLN A 94 24.02 -19.58 3.01
C GLN A 94 23.82 -20.26 1.66
N HIS A 95 23.61 -21.58 1.63
CA HIS A 95 23.33 -22.28 0.39
C HIS A 95 22.00 -21.83 -0.24
N MET A 96 20.92 -21.76 0.55
CA MET A 96 19.60 -21.37 0.05
C MET A 96 19.56 -19.92 -0.46
N VAL A 97 20.32 -19.00 0.13
CA VAL A 97 20.41 -17.59 -0.34
C VAL A 97 21.07 -17.49 -1.72
N GLN A 98 21.91 -18.44 -2.12
CA GLN A 98 22.54 -18.45 -3.44
C GLN A 98 21.62 -18.98 -4.56
N GLU A 99 20.47 -19.56 -4.21
CA GLU A 99 19.57 -20.18 -5.19
C GLU A 99 18.61 -19.19 -5.88
N PRO A 100 18.01 -18.17 -5.22
CA PRO A 100 17.14 -17.19 -5.88
C PRO A 100 17.74 -16.54 -7.12
N PRO A 101 18.99 -16.02 -7.12
CA PRO A 101 19.57 -15.43 -8.33
C PRO A 101 19.65 -16.43 -9.49
N ARG A 102 19.95 -17.70 -9.20
CA ARG A 102 19.96 -18.78 -10.21
C ARG A 102 18.55 -19.10 -10.70
N ILE A 103 17.56 -19.12 -9.82
CA ILE A 103 16.15 -19.38 -10.16
C ILE A 103 15.62 -18.30 -11.08
N LEU A 104 15.82 -17.03 -10.70
CA LEU A 104 15.42 -15.90 -11.52
C LEU A 104 16.16 -15.90 -12.86
N GLY A 105 17.47 -16.19 -12.86
CA GLY A 105 18.25 -16.30 -14.11
C GLY A 105 17.74 -17.40 -15.06
N ASP A 106 17.40 -18.58 -14.55
CA ASP A 106 16.85 -19.67 -15.36
C ASP A 106 15.46 -19.33 -15.93
N ILE A 107 14.61 -18.70 -15.11
CA ILE A 107 13.28 -18.21 -15.52
C ILE A 107 13.43 -17.15 -16.61
N LEU A 108 14.29 -16.15 -16.39
CA LEU A 108 14.56 -15.08 -17.35
C LEU A 108 15.09 -15.63 -18.67
N ASN A 109 16.05 -16.55 -18.64
CA ASN A 109 16.57 -17.20 -19.84
C ASN A 109 15.46 -17.95 -20.60
N ALA A 110 14.56 -18.64 -19.88
CA ALA A 110 13.45 -19.36 -20.49
C ALA A 110 12.42 -18.41 -21.12
N LEU A 111 12.09 -17.29 -20.45
CA LEU A 111 11.15 -16.28 -20.92
C LEU A 111 11.74 -15.47 -22.10
N ALA A 112 13.00 -15.06 -22.03
CA ALA A 112 13.70 -14.37 -23.11
C ALA A 112 13.71 -15.20 -24.41
N ASN A 113 13.90 -16.52 -24.31
CA ASN A 113 13.89 -17.43 -25.46
C ASN A 113 12.53 -17.48 -26.18
N VAL A 114 11.44 -17.14 -25.50
CA VAL A 114 10.08 -17.16 -26.08
C VAL A 114 9.51 -15.76 -26.32
N SER A 115 10.25 -14.70 -25.97
CA SER A 115 9.80 -13.31 -26.14
C SER A 115 9.35 -13.03 -27.59
N GLY A 116 8.16 -12.43 -27.73
CA GLY A 116 7.52 -12.11 -29.00
C GLY A 116 6.95 -13.31 -29.78
N ARG A 117 6.96 -14.51 -29.22
CA ARG A 117 6.45 -15.73 -29.89
C ARG A 117 5.06 -16.08 -29.41
N LYS A 118 4.17 -16.35 -30.37
CA LYS A 118 2.82 -16.89 -30.13
C LYS A 118 2.78 -18.42 -29.99
N HIS A 119 3.79 -19.11 -30.52
CA HIS A 119 3.87 -20.57 -30.53
C HIS A 119 5.29 -21.04 -30.18
N PRO A 120 5.62 -21.17 -28.88
CA PRO A 120 6.90 -21.71 -28.45
C PRO A 120 7.13 -23.14 -28.97
N SER A 121 8.37 -23.48 -29.32
CA SER A 121 8.71 -24.84 -29.77
C SER A 121 8.62 -25.85 -28.62
N THR A 122 8.60 -27.14 -28.94
CA THR A 122 8.59 -28.21 -27.91
C THR A 122 9.78 -28.12 -26.94
N VAL A 123 10.95 -27.67 -27.42
CA VAL A 123 12.14 -27.50 -26.57
C VAL A 123 11.96 -26.31 -25.62
N GLN A 124 11.42 -25.20 -26.13
CA GLN A 124 11.14 -24.01 -25.34
C GLN A 124 10.05 -24.27 -24.30
N GLY A 125 8.98 -24.97 -24.69
CA GLY A 125 7.92 -25.38 -23.77
C GLY A 125 8.42 -26.33 -22.67
N LYS A 126 9.35 -27.24 -22.99
CA LYS A 126 10.02 -28.06 -21.96
C LYS A 126 10.83 -27.20 -20.99
N GLN A 127 11.57 -26.21 -21.49
CA GLN A 127 12.34 -25.29 -20.64
C GLN A 127 11.43 -24.50 -19.70
N LEU A 128 10.34 -23.91 -20.21
CA LEU A 128 9.35 -23.19 -19.40
C LEU A 128 8.74 -24.08 -18.30
N LYS A 129 8.37 -25.33 -18.64
CA LYS A 129 7.82 -26.30 -17.67
C LYS A 129 8.81 -26.69 -16.57
N MET A 130 10.11 -26.58 -16.81
CA MET A 130 11.13 -26.86 -15.79
C MET A 130 11.43 -25.61 -14.95
N CYS A 131 11.50 -24.43 -15.56
CA CYS A 131 11.96 -23.22 -14.89
C CYS A 131 10.85 -22.50 -14.10
N LEU A 132 9.67 -22.28 -14.70
CA LEU A 132 8.61 -21.46 -14.08
C LEU A 132 8.09 -22.01 -12.75
N PRO A 133 7.93 -23.34 -12.56
CA PRO A 133 7.49 -23.90 -11.27
C PRO A 133 8.46 -23.69 -10.11
N MET A 134 9.65 -23.13 -10.34
CA MET A 134 10.61 -22.79 -9.26
C MET A 134 10.33 -21.44 -8.61
N MET A 135 9.47 -20.59 -9.19
CA MET A 135 9.09 -19.30 -8.60
C MET A 135 8.55 -19.36 -7.15
N PRO A 136 7.81 -20.39 -6.71
CA PRO A 136 7.36 -20.50 -5.32
C PRO A 136 8.51 -20.57 -4.32
N VAL A 137 9.70 -21.04 -4.71
CA VAL A 137 10.89 -20.98 -3.84
C VAL A 137 11.24 -19.54 -3.52
N VAL A 138 11.23 -18.65 -4.52
CA VAL A 138 11.50 -17.22 -4.33
C VAL A 138 10.48 -16.63 -3.38
N LEU A 139 9.18 -16.89 -3.60
CA LEU A 139 8.10 -16.49 -2.71
C LEU A 139 8.35 -16.92 -1.26
N HIS A 140 8.61 -18.20 -1.02
CA HIS A 140 8.84 -18.73 0.32
C HIS A 140 10.04 -18.09 1.04
N LEU A 141 11.09 -17.73 0.30
CA LEU A 141 12.27 -17.09 0.88
C LEU A 141 12.02 -15.61 1.17
N VAL A 142 11.39 -14.86 0.27
CA VAL A 142 11.07 -13.44 0.53
C VAL A 142 9.98 -13.26 1.59
N MET A 143 9.13 -14.26 1.83
CA MET A 143 8.20 -14.26 2.96
C MET A 143 8.91 -14.45 4.32
N SER A 144 10.15 -14.95 4.32
CA SER A 144 10.86 -15.26 5.55
C SER A 144 11.64 -14.08 6.10
N GLN A 145 11.50 -13.82 7.40
CA GLN A 145 12.30 -12.79 8.07
C GLN A 145 13.81 -13.08 8.09
N VAL A 146 14.22 -14.35 7.93
CA VAL A 146 15.64 -14.75 7.92
C VAL A 146 16.25 -14.55 6.53
N PHE A 147 15.51 -14.89 5.49
CA PHE A 147 16.02 -14.86 4.11
C PHE A 147 15.77 -13.54 3.40
N ARG A 148 14.64 -12.88 3.64
CA ARG A 148 14.26 -11.63 2.96
C ARG A 148 15.38 -10.59 2.91
N PRO A 149 16.02 -10.18 4.02
CA PRO A 149 17.10 -9.19 3.96
C PRO A 149 18.38 -9.67 3.25
N LEU A 150 18.53 -10.98 3.06
CA LEU A 150 19.68 -11.58 2.36
C LEU A 150 19.41 -11.79 0.86
N VAL A 151 18.15 -11.86 0.46
CA VAL A 151 17.72 -12.15 -0.92
C VAL A 151 17.36 -10.88 -1.67
N VAL A 152 16.69 -9.92 -1.01
CA VAL A 152 16.28 -8.66 -1.63
C VAL A 152 17.48 -7.74 -1.76
N THR A 153 18.04 -7.71 -2.97
CA THR A 153 19.20 -6.92 -3.39
C THR A 153 18.86 -6.15 -4.66
N GLU A 154 19.69 -5.22 -5.09
CA GLU A 154 19.47 -4.50 -6.35
C GLU A 154 19.37 -5.45 -7.56
N ASP A 155 20.32 -6.39 -7.70
CA ASP A 155 20.33 -7.39 -8.77
C ASP A 155 19.06 -8.25 -8.77
N PHE A 156 18.56 -8.58 -7.58
CA PHE A 156 17.29 -9.27 -7.42
C PHE A 156 16.15 -8.42 -7.99
N LEU A 157 16.04 -7.15 -7.60
CA LEU A 157 14.98 -6.25 -8.06
C LEU A 157 15.04 -6.01 -9.57
N PHE A 158 16.23 -5.82 -10.14
CA PHE A 158 16.43 -5.71 -11.59
C PHE A 158 15.94 -6.98 -12.33
N SER A 159 16.38 -8.15 -11.86
CA SER A 159 15.96 -9.44 -12.42
C SER A 159 14.44 -9.61 -12.31
N TYR A 160 13.87 -9.20 -11.19
CA TYR A 160 12.45 -9.28 -10.90
C TYR A 160 11.62 -8.37 -11.81
N GLY A 161 12.03 -7.11 -11.97
CA GLY A 161 11.40 -6.16 -12.90
C GLY A 161 11.43 -6.64 -14.34
N THR A 162 12.51 -7.31 -14.75
CA THR A 162 12.60 -7.95 -16.06
C THR A 162 11.59 -9.10 -16.21
N ILE A 163 11.35 -9.90 -15.16
CA ILE A 163 10.28 -10.92 -15.17
C ILE A 163 8.90 -10.25 -15.29
N LEU A 164 8.65 -9.18 -14.54
CA LEU A 164 7.39 -8.42 -14.65
C LEU A 164 7.19 -7.86 -16.06
N SER A 165 8.26 -7.39 -16.72
CA SER A 165 8.19 -6.96 -18.12
C SER A 165 7.82 -8.11 -19.07
N HIS A 166 8.27 -9.34 -18.81
CA HIS A 166 7.81 -10.50 -19.57
C HIS A 166 6.33 -10.81 -19.31
N ILE A 167 5.86 -10.65 -18.06
CA ILE A 167 4.44 -10.82 -17.71
C ILE A 167 3.59 -9.77 -18.43
N LYS A 168 4.03 -8.50 -18.47
CA LYS A 168 3.41 -7.45 -19.29
C LYS A 168 3.27 -7.89 -20.76
N SER A 169 4.34 -8.40 -21.38
CA SER A 169 4.27 -8.89 -22.77
C SER A 169 3.35 -10.11 -22.94
N VAL A 170 3.15 -10.92 -21.91
CA VAL A 170 2.17 -12.02 -21.93
C VAL A 170 0.74 -11.47 -21.85
N ASP A 171 0.49 -10.50 -20.98
CA ASP A 171 -0.82 -9.84 -20.82
C ASP A 171 -1.26 -9.08 -22.08
N LEU A 172 -0.36 -8.30 -22.69
CA LEU A 172 -0.57 -7.65 -23.99
C LEU A 172 -0.72 -8.66 -25.15
N GLY A 173 -0.50 -9.94 -24.86
CA GLY A 173 -0.56 -11.04 -25.81
C GLY A 173 0.65 -11.13 -26.74
N GLU A 174 1.63 -10.22 -26.69
CA GLU A 174 2.83 -10.24 -27.56
C GLU A 174 3.55 -11.60 -27.51
N THR A 175 3.61 -12.20 -26.32
CA THR A 175 4.15 -13.54 -26.07
C THR A 175 3.06 -14.46 -25.56
N ASN A 176 2.96 -15.68 -26.08
CA ASN A 176 2.00 -16.67 -25.57
C ASN A 176 2.76 -17.88 -24.99
N ILE A 177 2.73 -17.99 -23.66
CA ILE A 177 3.27 -19.13 -22.92
C ILE A 177 2.23 -20.20 -22.64
N ASP A 178 0.94 -19.85 -22.65
CA ASP A 178 -0.19 -20.76 -22.39
C ASP A 178 -0.21 -21.95 -23.34
N GLY A 179 0.10 -21.75 -24.62
CA GLY A 179 0.17 -22.82 -25.61
C GLY A 179 1.23 -23.86 -25.30
N ALA A 180 2.26 -23.51 -24.53
CA ALA A 180 3.36 -24.39 -24.18
C ALA A 180 3.17 -25.07 -22.81
N ILE A 181 2.72 -24.32 -21.80
CA ILE A 181 2.64 -24.78 -20.39
C ILE A 181 1.21 -25.02 -19.89
N GLY A 182 0.20 -24.50 -20.58
CA GLY A 182 -1.20 -24.48 -20.17
C GLY A 182 -1.57 -23.20 -19.42
N MET A 183 -2.79 -22.69 -19.64
CA MET A 183 -3.29 -21.44 -19.03
C MET A 183 -3.18 -21.46 -17.50
N ALA A 184 -3.57 -22.56 -16.84
CA ALA A 184 -3.51 -22.65 -15.38
C ALA A 184 -2.09 -22.49 -14.81
N ALA A 185 -1.08 -23.07 -15.47
CA ALA A 185 0.31 -22.95 -15.03
C ALA A 185 0.90 -21.56 -15.28
N SER A 186 0.46 -20.90 -16.35
CA SER A 186 0.80 -19.51 -16.68
C SER A 186 0.22 -18.53 -15.65
N GLU A 187 -1.08 -18.65 -15.36
CA GLU A 187 -1.77 -17.85 -14.34
C GLU A 187 -1.18 -18.07 -12.95
N GLU A 188 -0.87 -19.31 -12.58
CA GLU A 188 -0.23 -19.62 -11.30
C GLU A 188 1.17 -18.99 -11.20
N PHE A 189 1.98 -19.05 -12.26
CA PHE A 189 3.28 -18.39 -12.30
C PHE A 189 3.16 -16.87 -12.09
N ILE A 190 2.23 -16.22 -12.79
CA ILE A 190 2.00 -14.77 -12.67
C ILE A 190 1.54 -14.41 -11.26
N LYS A 191 0.56 -15.16 -10.73
CA LYS A 191 0.04 -14.96 -9.36
C LYS A 191 1.13 -15.10 -8.30
N ILE A 192 1.95 -16.14 -8.38
CA ILE A 192 3.04 -16.39 -7.43
C ILE A 192 4.12 -15.31 -7.57
N THR A 193 4.37 -14.82 -8.79
CA THR A 193 5.22 -13.66 -9.02
C THR A 193 4.63 -12.45 -8.29
N LEU A 194 3.45 -11.96 -8.63
CA LEU A 194 2.86 -10.79 -7.95
C LEU A 194 2.82 -10.92 -6.42
N SER A 195 2.49 -12.11 -5.90
CA SER A 195 2.49 -12.39 -4.45
C SER A 195 3.89 -12.32 -3.81
N ALA A 196 4.94 -12.71 -4.54
CA ALA A 196 6.31 -12.63 -4.04
C ALA A 196 6.77 -11.17 -3.96
N PHE A 197 6.36 -10.31 -4.90
CA PHE A 197 6.67 -8.89 -4.79
C PHE A 197 5.86 -8.21 -3.68
N GLU A 198 4.59 -8.57 -3.48
CA GLU A 198 3.78 -8.13 -2.34
C GLU A 198 4.49 -8.42 -1.01
N ALA A 199 5.07 -9.61 -0.86
CA ALA A 199 5.83 -9.98 0.34
C ALA A 199 7.12 -9.16 0.54
N VAL A 200 7.69 -8.58 -0.52
CA VAL A 200 8.83 -7.64 -0.43
C VAL A 200 8.36 -6.28 0.06
N ILE A 201 7.27 -5.75 -0.52
CA ILE A 201 6.75 -4.40 -0.20
C ILE A 201 6.26 -4.30 1.25
N GLN A 202 5.77 -5.41 1.84
CA GLN A 202 5.44 -5.47 3.27
C GLN A 202 6.60 -5.06 4.20
N TYR A 203 7.82 -4.94 3.69
CA TYR A 203 9.03 -4.54 4.41
C TYR A 203 9.76 -3.42 3.66
N PRO A 204 9.16 -2.22 3.60
CA PRO A 204 9.58 -1.15 2.70
C PRO A 204 11.02 -0.66 2.92
N VAL A 205 11.56 -0.85 4.12
CA VAL A 205 12.96 -0.52 4.47
C VAL A 205 13.97 -1.18 3.52
N LEU A 206 13.64 -2.36 2.96
CA LEU A 206 14.54 -3.07 2.04
C LEU A 206 14.61 -2.47 0.64
N LEU A 207 13.66 -1.61 0.29
CA LEU A 207 13.60 -0.95 -1.01
C LEU A 207 14.19 0.47 -0.96
N ALA A 208 14.48 0.98 0.23
CA ALA A 208 14.93 2.36 0.42
C ALA A 208 16.21 2.70 -0.33
N ASP A 209 17.18 1.78 -0.30
CA ASP A 209 18.46 1.99 -0.96
C ASP A 209 18.42 1.77 -2.49
N TYR A 210 17.27 1.36 -3.06
CA TYR A 210 17.14 0.91 -4.45
C TYR A 210 16.07 1.69 -5.25
N ARG A 211 15.84 2.96 -4.89
CA ARG A 211 14.80 3.84 -5.47
C ARG A 211 14.80 3.83 -7.01
N SER A 212 15.94 4.10 -7.64
CA SER A 212 16.08 4.17 -9.11
C SER A 212 15.71 2.85 -9.78
N THR A 213 16.24 1.73 -9.27
CA THR A 213 15.94 0.39 -9.79
C THR A 213 14.46 0.05 -9.69
N VAL A 214 13.77 0.47 -8.62
CA VAL A 214 12.32 0.29 -8.49
C VAL A 214 11.56 1.14 -9.52
N ILE A 215 11.91 2.42 -9.68
CA ILE A 215 11.26 3.32 -10.63
C ILE A 215 11.45 2.87 -12.08
N ASP A 216 12.66 2.42 -12.44
CA ASP A 216 13.01 2.10 -13.83
C ASP A 216 12.55 0.70 -14.26
N TYR A 217 12.56 -0.28 -13.35
CA TYR A 217 12.33 -1.69 -13.71
C TYR A 217 11.07 -2.31 -13.11
N ILE A 218 10.57 -1.84 -11.96
CA ILE A 218 9.42 -2.44 -11.28
C ILE A 218 8.13 -1.70 -11.63
N LEU A 219 8.10 -0.37 -11.49
CA LEU A 219 6.88 0.41 -11.68
C LEU A 219 6.31 0.33 -13.11
N PRO A 220 7.10 0.43 -14.21
CA PRO A 220 6.52 0.50 -15.54
C PRO A 220 5.75 -0.76 -15.95
N PRO A 221 6.23 -2.00 -15.69
CA PRO A 221 5.42 -3.19 -15.88
C PRO A 221 4.13 -3.20 -15.05
N LEU A 222 4.18 -2.76 -13.79
CA LEU A 222 2.99 -2.71 -12.93
C LEU A 222 1.96 -1.70 -13.45
N VAL A 223 2.38 -0.50 -13.88
CA VAL A 223 1.50 0.51 -14.48
C VAL A 223 0.80 -0.05 -15.73
N SER A 224 1.53 -0.79 -16.57
CA SER A 224 0.92 -1.45 -17.73
C SER A 224 -0.12 -2.50 -17.32
N LEU A 225 0.15 -3.28 -16.26
CA LEU A 225 -0.76 -4.32 -15.77
C LEU A 225 -2.02 -3.76 -15.10
N VAL A 226 -2.08 -2.46 -14.78
CA VAL A 226 -3.34 -1.81 -14.37
C VAL A 226 -4.39 -1.83 -15.48
N GLN A 227 -3.97 -1.99 -16.74
CA GLN A 227 -4.86 -2.07 -17.91
C GLN A 227 -5.16 -3.52 -18.34
N SER A 228 -4.70 -4.51 -17.57
CA SER A 228 -4.89 -5.94 -17.86
C SER A 228 -6.36 -6.31 -17.95
N GLN A 229 -6.71 -7.23 -18.85
CA GLN A 229 -8.07 -7.79 -18.91
C GLN A 229 -8.39 -8.66 -17.68
N ASN A 230 -7.35 -9.16 -17.00
CA ASN A 230 -7.49 -9.90 -15.76
C ASN A 230 -7.67 -8.94 -14.57
N VAL A 231 -8.87 -8.96 -13.98
CA VAL A 231 -9.25 -8.12 -12.83
C VAL A 231 -8.35 -8.36 -11.62
N GLU A 232 -7.96 -9.62 -11.34
CA GLU A 232 -7.09 -9.92 -10.21
C GLU A 232 -5.72 -9.25 -10.39
N TRP A 233 -5.15 -9.31 -11.59
CA TRP A 233 -3.84 -8.72 -11.87
C TRP A 233 -3.88 -7.19 -11.77
N ARG A 234 -4.96 -6.56 -12.22
CA ARG A 234 -5.17 -5.11 -12.04
C ARG A 234 -5.23 -4.74 -10.57
N LEU A 235 -6.00 -5.47 -9.77
CA LEU A 235 -6.11 -5.24 -8.34
C LEU A 235 -4.79 -5.43 -7.60
N PHE A 236 -4.04 -6.49 -7.92
CA PHE A 236 -2.69 -6.68 -7.39
C PHE A 236 -1.78 -5.53 -7.79
N SER A 237 -1.76 -5.14 -9.07
CA SER A 237 -0.88 -4.08 -9.57
C SER A 237 -1.21 -2.73 -8.93
N LEU A 238 -2.47 -2.35 -8.81
CA LEU A 238 -2.90 -1.12 -8.12
C LEU A 238 -2.47 -1.10 -6.65
N ARG A 239 -2.58 -2.23 -5.93
CA ARG A 239 -2.14 -2.33 -4.53
C ARG A 239 -0.63 -2.20 -4.41
N LEU A 240 0.12 -2.96 -5.21
CA LEU A 240 1.58 -2.91 -5.23
C LEU A 240 2.08 -1.50 -5.60
N LEU A 241 1.46 -0.84 -6.59
CA LEU A 241 1.76 0.54 -6.96
C LEU A 241 1.47 1.50 -5.80
N SER A 242 0.33 1.37 -5.12
CA SER A 242 -0.03 2.24 -3.98
C SER A 242 1.03 2.16 -2.89
N GLU A 243 1.39 0.95 -2.47
CA GLU A 243 2.36 0.76 -1.39
C GLU A 243 3.79 1.16 -1.80
N THR A 244 4.20 0.84 -3.03
CA THR A 244 5.53 1.23 -3.55
C THR A 244 5.63 2.74 -3.69
N THR A 245 4.57 3.40 -4.18
CA THR A 245 4.57 4.85 -4.37
C THR A 245 4.54 5.60 -3.04
N THR A 246 3.78 5.13 -2.03
CA THR A 246 3.86 5.69 -0.67
C THR A 246 5.29 5.67 -0.15
N LEU A 247 6.00 4.55 -0.31
CA LEU A 247 7.39 4.44 0.13
C LEU A 247 8.29 5.47 -0.56
N LEU A 248 8.21 5.53 -1.90
CA LEU A 248 9.04 6.44 -2.69
C LEU A 248 8.74 7.91 -2.33
N VAL A 249 7.47 8.28 -2.24
CA VAL A 249 7.06 9.66 -1.94
C VAL A 249 7.37 10.06 -0.48
N SER A 250 7.39 9.11 0.45
CA SER A 250 7.75 9.39 1.86
C SER A 250 9.25 9.66 2.07
N GLN A 251 10.12 9.01 1.28
CA GLN A 251 11.58 9.16 1.41
C GLN A 251 12.11 10.55 1.01
N GLU A 252 11.34 11.28 0.20
CA GLU A 252 11.71 12.61 -0.30
C GLU A 252 11.80 13.69 0.78
N LEU A 253 11.24 13.44 1.98
CA LEU A 253 11.25 14.41 3.08
C LEU A 253 12.49 14.27 3.99
N GLU A 254 13.24 13.18 3.90
CA GLU A 254 14.38 12.89 4.81
C GLU A 254 15.76 13.11 4.16
N ASP A 255 15.92 12.91 2.84
CA ASP A 255 17.20 13.08 2.14
C ASP A 255 17.31 14.44 1.44
N GLY A 256 18.20 15.29 1.95
CA GLY A 256 18.53 16.61 1.39
C GLY A 256 19.54 16.60 0.23
N ASP A 257 19.68 15.49 -0.50
CA ASP A 257 20.65 15.32 -1.59
C ASP A 257 20.00 15.57 -2.97
N GLU A 258 19.94 16.85 -3.34
CA GLU A 258 19.20 17.38 -4.52
C GLU A 258 19.75 16.97 -5.91
N GLU A 259 20.93 16.35 -6.03
CA GLU A 259 21.57 16.14 -7.35
C GLU A 259 21.26 14.79 -8.04
N ALA A 260 20.91 13.73 -7.29
CA ALA A 260 20.55 12.42 -7.86
C ALA A 260 19.04 12.13 -7.83
N SER A 261 18.27 12.78 -6.94
CA SER A 261 16.81 12.59 -6.85
C SER A 261 16.08 13.15 -8.07
N CYS A 262 16.56 14.27 -8.64
CA CYS A 262 15.87 15.00 -9.71
C CYS A 262 15.53 14.15 -10.95
N ASP A 263 16.41 13.22 -11.37
CA ASP A 263 16.21 12.43 -12.59
C ASP A 263 15.18 11.30 -12.36
N SER A 264 15.29 10.60 -11.24
CA SER A 264 14.34 9.55 -10.83
C SER A 264 12.93 10.11 -10.57
N ASP A 265 12.85 11.30 -9.98
CA ASP A 265 11.57 11.97 -9.69
C ASP A 265 10.89 12.43 -10.98
N SER A 266 11.68 12.89 -11.95
CA SER A 266 11.17 13.22 -13.30
C SER A 266 10.66 11.99 -14.04
N SER A 267 11.33 10.84 -13.88
CA SER A 267 10.92 9.55 -14.46
C SER A 267 9.61 9.06 -13.84
N LEU A 268 9.50 9.08 -12.51
CA LEU A 268 8.27 8.71 -11.80
C LEU A 268 7.09 9.61 -12.20
N LEU A 269 7.29 10.93 -12.21
CA LEU A 269 6.26 11.88 -12.62
C LEU A 269 5.82 11.67 -14.07
N ALA A 270 6.78 11.42 -14.99
CA ALA A 270 6.47 11.13 -16.39
C ALA A 270 5.67 9.83 -16.54
N LEU A 271 6.09 8.74 -15.86
CA LEU A 271 5.37 7.46 -15.89
C LEU A 271 3.92 7.62 -15.42
N LEU A 272 3.71 8.32 -14.31
CA LEU A 272 2.36 8.52 -13.77
C LEU A 272 1.52 9.43 -14.67
N ARG A 273 2.07 10.57 -15.11
CA ARG A 273 1.37 11.53 -15.98
C ARG A 273 1.01 10.94 -17.34
N ASP A 274 1.95 10.25 -17.96
CA ASP A 274 1.86 9.90 -19.38
C ASP A 274 1.25 8.49 -19.59
N GLU A 275 1.42 7.56 -18.64
CA GLU A 275 0.91 6.17 -18.77
C GLU A 275 -0.24 5.84 -17.81
N LEU A 276 -0.19 6.28 -16.55
CA LEU A 276 -1.15 5.86 -15.52
C LEU A 276 -2.43 6.72 -15.50
N LEU A 277 -2.30 8.04 -15.29
CA LEU A 277 -3.45 8.93 -15.08
C LEU A 277 -4.45 8.97 -16.25
N PRO A 278 -4.04 8.87 -17.53
CA PRO A 278 -4.99 8.80 -18.65
C PRO A 278 -5.98 7.62 -18.56
N GLN A 279 -5.66 6.59 -17.78
CA GLN A 279 -6.50 5.40 -17.62
C GLN A 279 -7.56 5.55 -16.53
N TYR A 280 -7.44 6.55 -15.65
CA TYR A 280 -8.32 6.70 -14.49
C TYR A 280 -9.79 6.95 -14.88
N GLU A 281 -10.05 7.53 -16.05
CA GLU A 281 -11.42 7.65 -16.58
C GLU A 281 -12.12 6.29 -16.68
N HIS A 282 -11.40 5.26 -17.14
CA HIS A 282 -11.96 3.93 -17.29
C HIS A 282 -11.98 3.18 -15.95
N ILE A 283 -10.89 3.29 -15.17
CA ILE A 283 -10.70 2.55 -13.92
C ILE A 283 -11.69 2.99 -12.83
N LEU A 284 -11.99 4.29 -12.74
CA LEU A 284 -12.89 4.83 -11.71
C LEU A 284 -14.36 4.50 -11.96
N MET A 285 -14.73 4.19 -13.20
CA MET A 285 -16.10 3.82 -13.60
C MET A 285 -16.37 2.31 -13.50
N GLU A 286 -15.40 1.53 -13.02
CA GLU A 286 -15.56 0.09 -12.83
C GLU A 286 -16.28 -0.25 -11.52
N PRO A 287 -16.87 -1.45 -11.40
CA PRO A 287 -17.44 -1.88 -10.13
C PRO A 287 -16.36 -2.05 -9.05
N ASP A 288 -16.77 -1.86 -7.79
CA ASP A 288 -15.96 -2.18 -6.62
C ASP A 288 -15.34 -3.60 -6.71
N PRO A 289 -14.07 -3.81 -6.30
CA PRO A 289 -13.23 -2.90 -5.51
C PRO A 289 -12.17 -2.12 -6.31
N VAL A 290 -12.30 -2.04 -7.65
CA VAL A 290 -11.28 -1.44 -8.53
C VAL A 290 -11.12 0.08 -8.26
N PRO A 291 -12.18 0.91 -8.24
CA PRO A 291 -12.05 2.34 -7.97
C PRO A 291 -11.42 2.63 -6.61
N ALA A 292 -11.81 1.89 -5.56
CA ALA A 292 -11.20 2.02 -4.23
C ALA A 292 -9.67 1.83 -4.26
N CYS A 293 -9.17 0.85 -5.00
CA CYS A 293 -7.73 0.59 -5.09
C CYS A 293 -7.01 1.69 -5.88
N ALA A 294 -7.61 2.20 -6.96
CA ALA A 294 -7.04 3.28 -7.76
C ALA A 294 -7.02 4.62 -7.00
N LEU A 295 -8.07 4.91 -6.24
CA LEU A 295 -8.13 6.10 -5.39
C LEU A 295 -7.10 6.04 -4.25
N LYS A 296 -6.89 4.87 -3.65
CA LYS A 296 -5.84 4.68 -2.63
C LYS A 296 -4.44 5.03 -3.16
N LEU A 297 -4.15 4.69 -4.42
CA LEU A 297 -2.91 5.11 -5.07
C LEU A 297 -2.82 6.63 -5.20
N LEU A 298 -3.89 7.32 -5.59
CA LEU A 298 -3.90 8.80 -5.63
C LEU A 298 -3.74 9.42 -4.23
N VAL A 299 -4.36 8.84 -3.20
CA VAL A 299 -4.20 9.27 -1.80
C VAL A 299 -2.73 9.15 -1.42
N ALA A 300 -2.12 7.98 -1.62
CA ALA A 300 -0.71 7.70 -1.34
C ALA A 300 0.24 8.69 -2.03
N MET A 301 -0.04 9.04 -3.29
CA MET A 301 0.76 9.99 -4.06
C MET A 301 0.64 11.43 -3.54
N THR A 302 -0.55 11.83 -3.09
CA THR A 302 -0.86 13.22 -2.72
C THR A 302 -0.62 13.53 -1.24
N GLU A 303 -0.38 12.53 -0.40
CA GLU A 303 -0.25 12.68 1.05
C GLU A 303 1.04 13.41 1.47
N HIS A 304 2.17 13.11 0.83
CA HIS A 304 3.48 13.63 1.27
C HIS A 304 4.18 14.56 0.27
N ASN A 305 3.86 14.51 -1.03
CA ASN A 305 4.51 15.37 -2.03
C ASN A 305 3.51 16.28 -2.78
N PRO A 306 3.67 17.61 -2.66
CA PRO A 306 2.76 18.60 -3.25
C PRO A 306 2.75 18.63 -4.80
N THR A 307 3.78 18.09 -5.44
CA THR A 307 3.89 17.98 -6.90
C THR A 307 2.82 17.06 -7.46
N PHE A 308 2.52 15.95 -6.77
CA PHE A 308 1.48 15.04 -7.21
C PHE A 308 0.07 15.61 -7.00
N ALA A 309 -0.15 16.45 -5.98
CA ALA A 309 -1.42 17.16 -5.82
C ALA A 309 -1.71 18.06 -7.03
N ARG A 310 -0.70 18.83 -7.49
CA ARG A 310 -0.81 19.62 -8.73
C ARG A 310 -1.06 18.73 -9.95
N LEU A 311 -0.36 17.60 -10.05
CA LEU A 311 -0.54 16.65 -11.14
C LEU A 311 -1.98 16.12 -11.23
N VAL A 312 -2.62 15.80 -10.10
CA VAL A 312 -4.02 15.36 -10.05
C VAL A 312 -4.97 16.46 -10.51
N GLU A 313 -4.73 17.71 -10.10
CA GLU A 313 -5.52 18.87 -10.55
C GLU A 313 -5.39 19.11 -12.06
N GLU A 314 -4.16 19.04 -12.60
CA GLU A 314 -3.87 19.23 -14.03
C GLU A 314 -4.44 18.11 -14.91
N SER A 315 -4.55 16.90 -14.38
CA SER A 315 -5.02 15.70 -15.09
C SER A 315 -6.54 15.62 -15.24
N LYS A 316 -7.28 16.65 -14.82
CA LYS A 316 -8.76 16.71 -14.86
C LYS A 316 -9.44 15.52 -14.16
N LEU A 317 -8.81 14.99 -13.11
CA LEU A 317 -9.37 13.88 -12.35
C LEU A 317 -10.43 14.31 -11.33
N VAL A 318 -10.40 15.58 -10.89
CA VAL A 318 -11.35 16.09 -9.87
C VAL A 318 -12.82 15.93 -10.30
N PRO A 319 -13.23 16.27 -11.54
CA PRO A 319 -14.60 15.99 -11.99
C PRO A 319 -14.97 14.51 -11.93
N LEU A 320 -14.06 13.60 -12.34
CA LEU A 320 -14.29 12.15 -12.28
C LEU A 320 -14.45 11.68 -10.83
N VAL A 321 -13.65 12.20 -9.90
CA VAL A 321 -13.79 11.91 -8.46
C VAL A 321 -15.16 12.33 -7.95
N PHE A 322 -15.69 13.48 -8.39
CA PHE A 322 -17.05 13.90 -8.03
C PHE A 322 -18.13 13.01 -8.64
N GLU A 323 -17.95 12.53 -9.88
CA GLU A 323 -18.87 11.53 -10.47
C GLU A 323 -18.88 10.23 -9.65
N VAL A 324 -17.72 9.76 -9.18
CA VAL A 324 -17.63 8.60 -8.28
C VAL A 324 -18.41 8.83 -6.97
N ILE A 325 -18.36 10.04 -6.40
CA ILE A 325 -19.16 10.39 -5.21
C ILE A 325 -20.64 10.21 -5.50
N LEU A 326 -21.11 10.68 -6.66
CA LEU A 326 -22.53 10.59 -7.04
C LEU A 326 -22.98 9.14 -7.24
N GLU A 327 -22.12 8.29 -7.81
CA GLU A 327 -22.43 6.88 -8.03
C GLU A 327 -22.46 6.06 -6.71
N HIS A 328 -21.63 6.43 -5.73
CA HIS A 328 -21.48 5.69 -4.47
C HIS A 328 -22.24 6.30 -3.28
N GLN A 329 -23.20 7.21 -3.52
CA GLN A 329 -23.93 7.91 -2.44
C GLN A 329 -24.66 6.97 -1.48
N GLU A 330 -25.17 5.84 -1.97
CA GLU A 330 -25.89 4.87 -1.15
C GLU A 330 -24.97 4.06 -0.22
N ASN A 331 -23.65 4.09 -0.46
CA ASN A 331 -22.64 3.35 0.31
C ASN A 331 -21.56 4.28 0.87
N ILE A 332 -21.99 5.29 1.65
CA ILE A 332 -21.10 6.32 2.23
C ILE A 332 -19.97 5.76 3.10
N LEU A 333 -20.19 4.61 3.75
CA LEU A 333 -19.19 3.94 4.58
C LEU A 333 -18.24 3.03 3.79
N GLY A 334 -18.46 2.86 2.48
CA GLY A 334 -17.68 2.00 1.60
C GLY A 334 -16.23 2.47 1.41
N ASN A 335 -15.35 1.53 1.04
CA ASN A 335 -13.92 1.80 0.85
C ASN A 335 -13.64 2.86 -0.23
N THR A 336 -14.47 2.91 -1.28
CA THR A 336 -14.38 3.92 -2.34
C THR A 336 -14.61 5.31 -1.78
N MET A 337 -15.69 5.51 -1.03
CA MET A 337 -15.99 6.80 -0.37
C MET A 337 -14.93 7.21 0.65
N GLN A 338 -14.41 6.27 1.44
CA GLN A 338 -13.29 6.53 2.34
C GLN A 338 -12.05 7.06 1.59
N SER A 339 -11.75 6.45 0.43
CA SER A 339 -10.60 6.85 -0.40
C SER A 339 -10.83 8.20 -1.08
N VAL A 340 -12.07 8.49 -1.53
CA VAL A 340 -12.43 9.81 -2.05
C VAL A 340 -12.28 10.89 -0.99
N ILE A 341 -12.81 10.66 0.21
CA ILE A 341 -12.73 11.63 1.32
C ILE A 341 -11.27 11.89 1.69
N ALA A 342 -10.43 10.84 1.77
CA ALA A 342 -9.00 11.00 2.00
C ALA A 342 -8.32 11.83 0.91
N LEU A 343 -8.63 11.57 -0.37
CA LEU A 343 -8.07 12.33 -1.50
C LEU A 343 -8.47 13.80 -1.45
N LEU A 344 -9.75 14.09 -1.20
CA LEU A 344 -10.24 15.47 -1.06
C LEU A 344 -9.59 16.19 0.12
N ASN A 345 -9.35 15.48 1.23
CA ASN A 345 -8.62 16.02 2.37
C ASN A 345 -7.21 16.44 1.98
N ASN A 346 -6.47 15.59 1.25
CA ASN A 346 -5.13 15.92 0.78
C ASN A 346 -5.13 17.14 -0.16
N LEU A 347 -6.08 17.19 -1.11
CA LEU A 347 -6.19 18.31 -2.05
C LEU A 347 -6.55 19.63 -1.34
N VAL A 348 -7.46 19.62 -0.37
CA VAL A 348 -7.88 20.82 0.36
C VAL A 348 -6.83 21.26 1.39
N ALA A 349 -6.12 20.32 2.02
CA ALA A 349 -5.05 20.64 2.97
C ALA A 349 -3.81 21.23 2.28
N TYR A 350 -3.62 20.96 0.99
CA TYR A 350 -2.51 21.48 0.22
C TYR A 350 -2.61 23.00 0.01
N LYS A 351 -1.56 23.74 0.39
CA LYS A 351 -1.56 25.22 0.42
C LYS A 351 -1.68 25.88 -0.95
N ASP A 352 -1.08 25.28 -1.99
CA ASP A 352 -1.10 25.82 -3.35
C ASP A 352 -2.17 25.13 -4.22
N SER A 353 -3.12 24.43 -3.60
CA SER A 353 -4.25 23.82 -4.32
C SER A 353 -5.07 24.89 -5.04
N ASN A 354 -5.60 24.54 -6.21
CA ASN A 354 -6.52 25.41 -6.92
C ASN A 354 -7.93 25.31 -6.31
N MET A 355 -8.06 25.82 -5.08
CA MET A 355 -9.32 25.84 -4.32
C MET A 355 -10.47 26.47 -5.11
N LYS A 356 -10.19 27.47 -5.95
CA LYS A 356 -11.21 28.07 -6.81
C LYS A 356 -11.82 27.04 -7.76
N LEU A 357 -11.00 26.25 -8.44
CA LEU A 357 -11.44 25.20 -9.35
C LEU A 357 -12.23 24.11 -8.61
N LEU A 358 -11.79 23.71 -7.41
CA LEU A 358 -12.53 22.73 -6.59
C LEU A 358 -13.94 23.26 -6.23
N TYR A 359 -14.05 24.54 -5.86
CA TYR A 359 -15.34 25.16 -5.56
C TYR A 359 -16.25 25.26 -6.79
N GLU A 360 -15.71 25.68 -7.94
CA GLU A 360 -16.44 25.76 -9.20
C GLU A 360 -16.97 24.40 -9.67
N GLN A 361 -16.24 23.32 -9.38
CA GLN A 361 -16.64 21.95 -9.69
C GLN A 361 -17.61 21.34 -8.67
N GLY A 362 -17.97 22.08 -7.61
CA GLY A 362 -19.01 21.68 -6.66
C GLY A 362 -18.51 21.03 -5.37
N LEU A 363 -17.24 21.23 -4.97
CA LEU A 363 -16.70 20.71 -3.70
C LEU A 363 -17.64 20.93 -2.51
N VAL A 364 -18.16 22.15 -2.36
CA VAL A 364 -19.06 22.52 -1.25
C VAL A 364 -20.30 21.63 -1.20
N GLY A 365 -20.96 21.41 -2.33
CA GLY A 365 -22.18 20.60 -2.40
C GLY A 365 -21.93 19.14 -2.01
N HIS A 366 -20.89 18.54 -2.59
CA HIS A 366 -20.53 17.14 -2.33
C HIS A 366 -20.11 16.92 -0.87
N VAL A 367 -19.26 17.79 -0.31
CA VAL A 367 -18.81 17.70 1.09
C VAL A 367 -19.98 17.89 2.05
N CYS A 368 -20.88 18.86 1.80
CA CYS A 368 -22.08 19.02 2.62
C CYS A 368 -22.96 17.77 2.59
N HIS A 369 -23.20 17.20 1.41
CA HIS A 369 -24.01 15.99 1.28
C HIS A 369 -23.40 14.81 2.04
N MET A 370 -22.12 14.50 1.79
CA MET A 370 -21.41 13.43 2.49
C MET A 370 -21.40 13.64 4.02
N PHE A 371 -21.24 14.89 4.47
CA PHE A 371 -21.28 15.23 5.89
C PHE A 371 -22.66 14.97 6.50
N ILE A 372 -23.73 15.40 5.83
CA ILE A 372 -25.11 15.18 6.31
C ILE A 372 -25.40 13.69 6.44
N GLU A 373 -25.13 12.90 5.39
CA GLU A 373 -25.36 11.45 5.38
C GLU A 373 -24.49 10.71 6.42
N THR A 374 -23.24 11.12 6.61
CA THR A 374 -22.38 10.51 7.64
C THR A 374 -22.85 10.89 9.05
N ALA A 375 -23.28 12.15 9.24
CA ALA A 375 -23.79 12.65 10.51
C ALA A 375 -25.10 11.96 10.92
N THR A 376 -26.03 11.73 9.98
CA THR A 376 -27.28 11.01 10.27
C THR A 376 -26.98 9.60 10.74
N LEU A 377 -26.04 8.90 10.10
CA LEU A 377 -25.59 7.56 10.52
C LEU A 377 -24.94 7.55 11.91
N CYS A 378 -24.21 8.60 12.29
CA CYS A 378 -23.63 8.72 13.64
C CYS A 378 -24.67 9.02 14.71
N LEU A 379 -25.70 9.79 14.38
CA LEU A 379 -26.75 10.22 15.31
C LEU A 379 -27.87 9.18 15.46
N ASP A 380 -27.98 8.24 14.52
CA ASP A 380 -28.91 7.12 14.58
C ASP A 380 -28.50 6.12 15.68
N GLY A 381 -29.23 6.16 16.80
CA GLY A 381 -28.93 5.40 18.01
C GLY A 381 -29.19 3.89 17.91
N ASP A 382 -29.85 3.44 16.84
CA ASP A 382 -30.26 2.04 16.69
C ASP A 382 -29.18 1.15 16.02
N ASN A 383 -28.14 1.75 15.43
CA ASN A 383 -27.17 1.05 14.59
C ASN A 383 -25.73 1.10 15.14
N LYS A 384 -25.50 0.47 16.30
CA LYS A 384 -24.20 0.49 17.00
C LYS A 384 -23.00 0.01 16.17
N ASN A 385 -23.23 -0.83 15.16
CA ASN A 385 -22.15 -1.40 14.34
C ASN A 385 -21.60 -0.41 13.30
N SER A 386 -22.36 0.62 12.92
CA SER A 386 -21.92 1.64 11.94
C SER A 386 -21.41 2.92 12.60
N THR A 387 -21.59 3.09 13.91
CA THR A 387 -21.25 4.34 14.61
C THR A 387 -19.75 4.66 14.60
N GLU A 388 -18.89 3.65 14.80
CA GLU A 388 -17.44 3.82 14.83
C GLU A 388 -16.83 4.18 13.45
N PRO A 389 -17.09 3.45 12.35
CA PRO A 389 -16.59 3.83 11.03
C PRO A 389 -17.18 5.16 10.54
N ALA A 390 -18.45 5.44 10.84
CA ALA A 390 -19.06 6.73 10.52
C ALA A 390 -18.39 7.87 11.29
N ALA A 391 -18.03 7.66 12.57
CA ALA A 391 -17.33 8.68 13.36
C ALA A 391 -15.94 8.98 12.79
N ALA A 392 -15.19 7.97 12.34
CA ALA A 392 -13.89 8.17 11.70
C ALA A 392 -13.99 8.97 10.38
N LEU A 393 -14.98 8.65 9.55
CA LEU A 393 -15.26 9.40 8.32
C LEU A 393 -15.65 10.85 8.61
N LEU A 394 -16.46 11.06 9.66
CA LEU A 394 -16.89 12.39 10.08
C LEU A 394 -15.70 13.27 10.51
N VAL A 395 -14.67 12.71 11.14
CA VAL A 395 -13.42 13.44 11.44
C VAL A 395 -12.76 13.94 10.17
N SER A 396 -12.59 13.06 9.19
CA SER A 396 -11.94 13.42 7.92
C SER A 396 -12.73 14.50 7.18
N LEU A 397 -14.07 14.42 7.22
CA LEU A 397 -14.95 15.46 6.65
C LEU A 397 -14.86 16.78 7.42
N LEU A 398 -14.70 16.75 8.75
CA LEU A 398 -14.47 17.96 9.55
C LEU A 398 -13.14 18.64 9.21
N ASP A 399 -12.10 17.87 8.93
CA ASP A 399 -10.80 18.41 8.51
C ASP A 399 -10.91 19.11 7.15
N ILE A 400 -11.63 18.50 6.19
CA ILE A 400 -11.95 19.14 4.89
C ILE A 400 -12.72 20.45 5.13
N LEU A 401 -13.79 20.42 5.93
CA LEU A 401 -14.58 21.61 6.24
C LEU A 401 -13.74 22.71 6.87
N LEU A 402 -12.82 22.37 7.78
CA LEU A 402 -11.90 23.32 8.39
C LEU A 402 -10.96 23.92 7.35
N GLY A 403 -10.41 23.12 6.44
CA GLY A 403 -9.58 23.60 5.33
C GLY A 403 -10.32 24.57 4.42
N MET A 404 -11.55 24.22 4.02
CA MET A 404 -12.43 25.08 3.23
C MET A 404 -12.74 26.42 3.93
N LEU A 405 -13.12 26.38 5.20
CA LEU A 405 -13.41 27.59 5.98
C LEU A 405 -12.17 28.46 6.18
N THR A 406 -11.00 27.84 6.38
CA THR A 406 -9.72 28.54 6.50
C THR A 406 -9.38 29.27 5.19
N HIS A 407 -9.58 28.61 4.05
CA HIS A 407 -9.43 29.23 2.74
C HIS A 407 -10.38 30.42 2.56
N THR A 408 -11.69 30.23 2.78
CA THR A 408 -12.69 31.30 2.66
C THR A 408 -12.37 32.48 3.58
N SER A 409 -12.01 32.22 4.84
CA SER A 409 -11.61 33.25 5.81
C SER A 409 -10.40 34.06 5.34
N ASN A 410 -9.39 33.40 4.77
CA ASN A 410 -8.19 34.05 4.25
C ASN A 410 -8.51 34.96 3.05
N VAL A 411 -9.31 34.50 2.09
CA VAL A 411 -9.71 35.30 0.93
C VAL A 411 -10.53 36.51 1.36
N VAL A 412 -11.52 36.33 2.25
CA VAL A 412 -12.33 37.44 2.78
C VAL A 412 -11.47 38.44 3.55
N ARG A 413 -10.53 37.96 4.38
CA ARG A 413 -9.60 38.84 5.10
C ARG A 413 -8.72 39.64 4.14
N GLN A 414 -8.20 39.02 3.08
CA GLN A 414 -7.41 39.70 2.05
C GLN A 414 -8.25 40.76 1.33
N ALA A 415 -9.49 40.44 0.94
CA ALA A 415 -10.40 41.39 0.31
C ALA A 415 -10.74 42.59 1.21
N LEU A 416 -10.99 42.36 2.50
CA LEU A 416 -11.22 43.43 3.48
C LEU A 416 -9.99 44.31 3.72
N GLN A 417 -8.77 43.73 3.63
CA GLN A 417 -7.52 44.48 3.69
C GLN A 417 -7.30 45.30 2.41
N ALA A 418 -7.55 44.71 1.24
CA ALA A 418 -7.44 45.34 -0.07
C ALA A 418 -8.40 46.53 -0.24
N GLN A 419 -9.63 46.39 0.28
CA GLN A 419 -10.63 47.46 0.30
C GLN A 419 -10.16 48.69 1.09
N LYS A 420 -9.43 48.49 2.20
CA LYS A 420 -8.83 49.58 2.98
C LYS A 420 -7.71 50.30 2.20
N SER A 421 -7.07 49.62 1.26
CA SER A 421 -6.00 50.17 0.40
C SER A 421 -6.47 50.68 -0.97
N GLY A 422 -7.76 50.58 -1.30
CA GLY A 422 -8.35 51.11 -2.55
C GLY A 422 -8.39 50.15 -3.74
N SER A 423 -8.06 48.86 -3.58
CA SER A 423 -8.22 47.84 -4.62
C SER A 423 -9.63 47.24 -4.58
N ARG A 424 -10.36 47.28 -5.70
CA ARG A 424 -11.78 46.84 -5.81
C ARG A 424 -11.94 45.45 -6.46
N GLY A 425 -10.88 44.88 -7.03
CA GLY A 425 -10.94 43.57 -7.70
C GLY A 425 -11.12 42.40 -6.71
N ASP A 426 -10.46 42.48 -5.57
CA ASP A 426 -10.43 41.41 -4.57
C ASP A 426 -11.75 41.25 -3.82
N THR A 427 -12.61 42.28 -3.81
CA THR A 427 -13.91 42.24 -3.10
C THR A 427 -14.95 41.40 -3.83
N GLN A 428 -14.98 41.40 -5.17
CA GLN A 428 -15.96 40.60 -5.92
C GLN A 428 -15.68 39.10 -5.77
N ALA A 429 -14.41 38.69 -5.88
CA ALA A 429 -14.02 37.29 -5.73
C ALA A 429 -14.38 36.73 -4.33
N ALA A 430 -14.25 37.55 -3.28
CA ALA A 430 -14.67 37.17 -1.93
C ALA A 430 -16.20 37.04 -1.78
N GLU A 431 -16.98 37.92 -2.43
CA GLU A 431 -18.44 37.81 -2.43
C GLU A 431 -18.92 36.56 -3.16
N ASP A 432 -18.35 36.26 -4.34
CA ASP A 432 -18.68 35.06 -5.11
C ASP A 432 -18.35 33.78 -4.31
N LEU A 433 -17.20 33.77 -3.62
CA LEU A 433 -16.79 32.65 -2.77
C LEU A 433 -17.73 32.44 -1.57
N LEU A 434 -18.21 33.54 -0.95
CA LEU A 434 -19.18 33.47 0.15
C LEU A 434 -20.54 32.93 -0.33
N LEU A 435 -20.97 33.28 -1.55
CA LEU A 435 -22.17 32.72 -2.15
C LEU A 435 -22.04 31.21 -2.38
N LEU A 436 -20.90 30.75 -2.90
CA LEU A 436 -20.62 29.32 -3.08
C LEU A 436 -20.55 28.57 -1.73
N SER A 437 -20.08 29.25 -0.68
CA SER A 437 -19.95 28.69 0.68
C SER A 437 -21.25 28.67 1.48
N LYS A 438 -22.35 29.26 0.97
CA LYS A 438 -23.64 29.34 1.67
C LYS A 438 -24.14 27.99 2.20
N PRO A 439 -24.07 26.85 1.48
CA PRO A 439 -24.55 25.56 1.99
C PRO A 439 -23.83 25.09 3.28
N LEU A 440 -22.62 25.60 3.57
CA LEU A 440 -21.91 25.27 4.81
C LEU A 440 -22.65 25.77 6.06
N THR A 441 -23.47 26.82 5.94
CA THR A 441 -24.23 27.34 7.09
C THR A 441 -25.33 26.38 7.55
N ASP A 442 -25.82 25.53 6.65
CA ASP A 442 -26.89 24.58 6.95
C ASP A 442 -26.39 23.44 7.86
N LEU A 443 -25.08 23.17 7.85
CA LEU A 443 -24.42 22.15 8.68
C LEU A 443 -24.35 22.53 10.17
N ILE A 444 -24.54 23.81 10.53
CA ILE A 444 -24.46 24.28 11.92
C ILE A 444 -25.42 23.51 12.84
N SER A 445 -26.59 23.16 12.33
CA SER A 445 -27.62 22.41 13.06
C SER A 445 -27.17 20.99 13.45
N LEU A 446 -26.29 20.37 12.65
CA LEU A 446 -25.75 19.02 12.87
C LEU A 446 -24.48 19.03 13.74
N LEU A 447 -23.67 20.10 13.68
CA LEU A 447 -22.45 20.20 14.46
C LEU A 447 -22.70 20.21 15.98
N ILE A 448 -23.82 20.77 16.43
CA ILE A 448 -24.19 20.83 17.86
C ILE A 448 -24.41 19.43 18.47
N PRO A 449 -25.30 18.57 17.93
CA PRO A 449 -25.49 17.22 18.45
C PRO A 449 -24.25 16.34 18.28
N LEU A 450 -23.49 16.51 17.18
CA LEU A 450 -22.25 15.76 16.95
C LEU A 450 -21.15 16.07 17.99
N GLY A 451 -21.06 17.32 18.46
CA GLY A 451 -20.15 17.72 19.54
C GLY A 451 -20.38 16.97 20.87
N ILE A 452 -21.53 16.33 21.05
CA ILE A 452 -21.86 15.51 22.21
C ILE A 452 -21.54 14.02 21.97
N VAL A 453 -21.62 13.56 20.71
CA VAL A 453 -21.49 12.15 20.33
C VAL A 453 -20.03 11.76 20.03
N LEU A 454 -19.29 12.59 19.28
CA LEU A 454 -17.89 12.32 18.91
C LEU A 454 -16.97 12.06 20.11
N PRO A 455 -17.04 12.82 21.23
CA PRO A 455 -16.24 12.52 22.43
C PRO A 455 -16.58 11.17 23.08
N LYS A 456 -17.81 10.66 22.92
CA LYS A 456 -18.22 9.35 23.43
C LYS A 456 -17.66 8.20 22.59
N CYS A 457 -17.35 8.46 21.33
CA CYS A 457 -16.68 7.54 20.42
C CYS A 457 -15.14 7.58 20.55
N GLY A 458 -14.59 8.31 21.54
CA GLY A 458 -13.14 8.45 21.74
C GLY A 458 -12.46 9.43 20.79
N VAL A 459 -13.23 10.25 20.07
CA VAL A 459 -12.74 11.18 19.06
C VAL A 459 -12.84 12.63 19.58
N CYS A 460 -11.73 13.36 19.61
CA CYS A 460 -11.71 14.77 19.96
C CYS A 460 -11.92 15.64 18.71
N LEU A 461 -12.90 16.56 18.74
CA LEU A 461 -13.04 17.57 17.69
C LEU A 461 -11.93 18.63 17.79
N PRO A 462 -11.23 18.96 16.69
CA PRO A 462 -10.30 20.09 16.65
C PRO A 462 -11.00 21.46 16.50
N VAL A 463 -12.33 21.49 16.36
CA VAL A 463 -13.05 22.70 15.96
C VAL A 463 -13.41 23.59 17.15
N SER A 464 -12.65 24.68 17.34
CA SER A 464 -13.10 25.84 18.10
C SER A 464 -13.89 26.79 17.18
N VAL A 465 -15.20 26.61 17.05
CA VAL A 465 -16.05 27.61 16.37
C VAL A 465 -16.22 28.80 17.32
N LYS A 466 -15.49 29.89 17.05
CA LYS A 466 -15.65 31.16 17.76
C LYS A 466 -16.87 31.88 17.19
N LEU A 467 -18.03 31.72 17.84
CA LEU A 467 -19.21 32.53 17.56
C LEU A 467 -18.87 34.02 17.79
N PRO A 468 -19.37 34.96 16.96
CA PRO A 468 -19.07 36.38 17.09
C PRO A 468 -19.71 36.90 18.39
N GLY A 469 -18.91 37.10 19.43
CA GLY A 469 -19.39 37.69 20.68
C GLY A 469 -18.46 37.66 21.89
N ASN A 470 -17.50 36.74 22.01
CA ASN A 470 -16.75 36.59 23.26
C ASN A 470 -15.22 36.80 23.12
N ALA A 471 -14.70 37.58 24.08
CA ALA A 471 -13.35 38.11 24.15
C ALA A 471 -12.25 37.04 24.31
N PHE A 472 -11.03 37.45 23.99
CA PHE A 472 -9.78 36.70 23.97
C PHE A 472 -9.41 36.01 25.30
N THR A 473 -8.94 34.77 25.20
CA THR A 473 -7.84 34.22 26.00
C THR A 473 -7.06 33.22 25.11
N ASP A 474 -5.78 33.50 24.88
CA ASP A 474 -4.83 32.60 24.21
C ASP A 474 -4.35 31.55 25.23
N ASP A 475 -4.71 30.27 25.01
CA ASP A 475 -4.05 29.15 25.69
C ASP A 475 -4.07 27.90 24.78
N PRO A 476 -2.91 27.41 24.29
CA PRO A 476 -2.85 26.35 23.28
C PRO A 476 -3.08 24.92 23.83
N ALA A 477 -3.67 24.75 25.02
CA ALA A 477 -3.80 23.44 25.69
C ALA A 477 -5.22 23.07 26.20
N ALA A 478 -6.29 23.69 25.70
CA ALA A 478 -7.65 23.39 26.15
C ALA A 478 -8.37 22.34 25.27
N CYS A 479 -8.06 21.06 25.46
CA CYS A 479 -9.01 19.98 25.13
C CYS A 479 -10.22 20.05 26.10
N PHE A 480 -11.43 20.01 25.54
CA PHE A 480 -12.75 20.08 26.21
C PHE A 480 -12.78 19.78 27.72
N LYS A 481 -13.04 20.80 28.55
CA LYS A 481 -13.69 20.67 29.87
C LYS A 481 -15.05 21.34 29.83
N CYS A 482 -16.10 20.59 29.49
CA CYS A 482 -17.48 21.00 29.76
C CYS A 482 -17.86 20.61 31.20
N THR A 483 -17.63 21.50 32.17
CA THR A 483 -18.38 21.46 33.44
C THR A 483 -19.69 22.21 33.26
N ILE A 484 -20.79 21.48 33.14
CA ILE A 484 -22.14 22.05 33.24
C ILE A 484 -22.45 22.23 34.72
N SER A 485 -22.42 23.46 35.23
CA SER A 485 -23.04 23.81 36.52
C SER A 485 -24.52 24.12 36.29
N PRO A 486 -25.46 23.53 37.06
CA PRO A 486 -26.87 23.86 36.95
C PRO A 486 -27.17 25.27 37.48
N PRO A 487 -28.21 25.95 36.97
CA PRO A 487 -28.56 27.30 37.41
C PRO A 487 -29.10 27.30 38.86
N PRO A 488 -28.90 28.39 39.64
CA PRO A 488 -29.41 28.47 41.00
C PRO A 488 -30.93 28.53 41.00
N SER A 489 -31.55 27.67 41.81
CA SER A 489 -32.99 27.64 42.06
C SER A 489 -33.44 28.93 42.77
N SER A 490 -34.35 29.65 42.15
CA SER A 490 -35.02 30.82 42.72
C SER A 490 -36.12 30.40 43.71
N THR A 491 -35.76 30.25 44.98
CA THR A 491 -36.70 30.38 46.11
C THR A 491 -35.90 30.84 47.31
N ASP A 492 -35.94 32.13 47.61
CA ASP A 492 -36.03 32.67 48.96
C ASP A 492 -36.16 34.20 48.87
N VAL A 493 -37.39 34.68 49.09
CA VAL A 493 -37.69 36.09 49.36
C VAL A 493 -37.75 36.22 50.90
N PRO A 494 -36.86 37.00 51.53
CA PRO A 494 -37.19 37.71 52.77
C PRO A 494 -37.78 39.08 52.36
N THR A 495 -38.77 39.70 53.02
CA THR A 495 -38.98 39.86 54.46
C THR A 495 -40.29 40.64 54.65
N LEU A 496 -40.94 40.41 55.81
CA LEU A 496 -42.06 41.15 56.44
C LEU A 496 -43.45 41.04 55.82
#